data_AF-A0A1V5H3T5-F1
#
_entry.id   AF-A0A1V5H3T5-F1
#
_cell.length_a   1.000
_cell.length_b   1.000
_cell.length_c   1.000
_cell.angle_alpha   90.00
_cell.angle_beta   90.00
_cell.angle_gamma   90.00
#
_symmetry.space_group_name_H-M   'P 1'
#
loop_
_entity.id
_entity.type
_entity.pdbx_description
1 polymer ?
#
loop_
_entity_poly.entity_id
_entity_poly.type
_entity_poly.pdbx_seq_one_letter_code
_entity_poly.pdbx_strand_id
1 'polypeptide(L)'
;MALKPIDVRPQPRLGFARTVEIVLNGIRYRLFRSAVTVVVIAVAVAFMMNVLCEAVTYRSVRRLATERTAGQRLAARWAGRLSAAPTPEAVLREIGGASASDPILDECRRMGNLADSAFDELRRAAADAVACLDFFDGAGYAARRMMVKDAEGTVVFDRLQSAAAFDAFTDALARVQSARFPMPVPEFGAWLASWPGVGSLEDALLDARGGFGDAVRAAGFVAFDAATADVVARQAREARDIRLVEESGQVTDIRKAVAAYLNVLPGDVTADRLWRLLESPSDAGWFLGKLKAAAHPAGDLGPGRAAELARLRAGQAAWEVARRATADVGGGRFGVGTRMAWLVLVSLGVCAVGISNAMLMSVTERFREIATLKCLGALDGSIMLMFVLEACLLGLAGGLAGSLLGSLIGFGRMLGVFGGLLAAGFPFTAWLVACGLAVLAGVVLAALAGVYPSYLAARLAPMEAMRIE
;
A
#
# COMPACT_ATOMS: atom_id res chain seq x y z
N MET A 1 55.82 2.77 -76.69
CA MET A 1 54.75 3.13 -75.72
C MET A 1 55.25 4.32 -74.92
N ALA A 2 54.86 5.55 -75.29
CA ALA A 2 55.38 6.77 -74.66
C ALA A 2 54.69 6.98 -73.31
N LEU A 3 55.47 7.05 -72.22
CA LEU A 3 54.99 7.33 -70.87
C LEU A 3 54.45 8.77 -70.82
N LYS A 4 53.21 8.91 -70.36
CA LYS A 4 52.53 10.21 -70.18
C LYS A 4 53.33 11.06 -69.16
N PRO A 5 53.70 12.31 -69.47
CA PRO A 5 54.47 13.13 -68.54
C PRO A 5 53.63 13.41 -67.29
N ILE A 6 54.20 13.09 -66.11
CA ILE A 6 53.56 13.33 -64.82
C ILE A 6 53.92 14.77 -64.40
N ASP A 7 52.95 15.67 -64.45
CA ASP A 7 53.06 17.04 -63.93
C ASP A 7 53.00 17.01 -62.39
N VAL A 8 54.17 17.00 -61.75
CA VAL A 8 54.26 17.02 -60.28
C VAL A 8 54.19 18.46 -59.80
N ARG A 9 52.98 18.90 -59.46
CA ARG A 9 52.75 20.22 -58.83
C ARG A 9 53.36 20.28 -57.43
N PRO A 10 53.90 21.44 -57.00
CA PRO A 10 54.43 21.60 -55.65
C PRO A 10 53.33 21.42 -54.59
N GLN A 11 53.63 20.63 -53.56
CA GLN A 11 52.70 20.33 -52.47
C GLN A 11 52.37 21.61 -51.68
N PRO A 12 51.08 21.91 -51.43
CA PRO A 12 50.70 23.05 -50.62
C PRO A 12 51.18 22.84 -49.17
N ARG A 13 52.03 23.76 -48.68
CA ARG A 13 52.44 23.78 -47.27
C ARG A 13 51.32 24.39 -46.42
N LEU A 14 50.63 23.56 -45.63
CA LEU A 14 49.66 24.03 -44.65
C LEU A 14 50.38 24.72 -43.49
N GLY A 15 50.02 25.98 -43.22
CA GLY A 15 50.50 26.67 -42.02
C GLY A 15 49.95 26.01 -40.75
N PHE A 16 50.68 26.14 -39.63
CA PHE A 16 50.28 25.57 -38.34
C PHE A 16 48.86 25.97 -37.92
N ALA A 17 48.49 27.24 -38.12
CA ALA A 17 47.15 27.77 -37.80
C ALA A 17 46.03 27.05 -38.57
N ARG A 18 46.16 26.87 -39.90
CA ARG A 18 45.16 26.13 -40.70
C ARG A 18 45.08 24.66 -40.26
N THR A 19 46.21 24.06 -39.90
CA THR A 19 46.24 22.67 -39.42
C THR A 19 45.45 22.52 -38.13
N VAL A 20 45.64 23.43 -37.17
CA VAL A 20 44.89 23.45 -35.91
C VAL A 20 43.39 23.68 -36.16
N GLU A 21 43.03 24.61 -37.04
CA GLU A 21 41.64 24.91 -37.38
C GLU A 21 40.91 23.70 -37.99
N ILE A 22 41.54 23.00 -38.93
CA ILE A 22 40.97 21.79 -39.56
C ILE A 22 40.76 20.69 -38.52
N VAL A 23 41.74 20.48 -37.63
CA VAL A 23 41.65 19.49 -36.55
C VAL A 23 40.51 19.82 -35.59
N LEU A 24 40.42 21.09 -35.14
CA LEU A 24 39.37 21.53 -34.22
C LEU A 24 37.98 21.40 -34.85
N ASN A 25 37.82 21.80 -36.12
CA ASN A 25 36.56 21.63 -36.83
C ASN A 25 36.17 20.15 -36.96
N GLY A 26 37.11 19.27 -37.33
CA GLY A 26 36.86 17.84 -37.40
C GLY A 26 36.50 17.20 -36.06
N ILE A 27 37.13 17.63 -34.96
CA ILE A 27 36.77 17.18 -33.60
C ILE A 27 35.37 17.68 -33.22
N ARG A 28 35.07 18.97 -33.49
CA ARG A 28 33.80 19.58 -33.11
C ARG A 28 32.60 18.89 -33.76
N TYR A 29 32.66 18.61 -35.07
CA TYR A 29 31.57 17.92 -35.76
C TYR A 29 31.36 16.49 -35.24
N ARG A 30 32.45 15.75 -35.02
CA ARG A 30 32.39 14.37 -34.50
C ARG A 30 31.85 14.32 -33.08
N LEU A 31 32.38 15.15 -32.17
CA LEU A 31 31.90 15.22 -30.79
C LEU A 31 30.45 15.69 -30.72
N PHE A 32 30.06 16.68 -31.52
CA PHE A 32 28.68 17.17 -31.53
C PHE A 32 27.70 16.08 -31.96
N ARG A 33 27.97 15.33 -33.03
CA ARG A 33 27.09 14.21 -33.44
C ARG A 33 27.04 13.11 -32.39
N SER A 34 28.18 12.70 -31.86
CA SER A 34 28.21 11.68 -30.79
C SER A 34 27.41 12.15 -29.57
N ALA A 35 27.52 13.43 -29.21
CA ALA A 35 26.72 14.02 -28.13
C ALA A 35 25.22 13.99 -28.45
N VAL A 36 24.80 14.36 -29.67
CA VAL A 36 23.38 14.26 -30.09
C VAL A 36 22.86 12.83 -29.99
N THR A 37 23.65 11.85 -30.45
CA THR A 37 23.26 10.43 -30.39
C THR A 37 23.14 9.94 -28.94
N VAL A 38 24.10 10.30 -28.09
CA VAL A 38 24.08 10.00 -26.66
C VAL A 38 22.87 10.65 -25.98
N VAL A 39 22.51 11.89 -26.33
CA VAL A 39 21.32 12.58 -25.79
C VAL A 39 20.03 11.88 -26.21
N VAL A 40 19.89 11.49 -27.49
CA VAL A 40 18.71 10.76 -27.98
C VAL A 40 18.55 9.42 -27.25
N ILE A 41 19.64 8.69 -27.04
CA ILE A 41 19.65 7.45 -26.24
C ILE A 41 19.29 7.75 -24.79
N ALA A 42 19.93 8.76 -24.19
CA ALA A 42 19.73 9.12 -22.79
C ALA A 42 18.28 9.52 -22.49
N VAL A 43 17.61 10.25 -23.39
CA VAL A 43 16.21 10.63 -23.21
C VAL A 43 15.29 9.40 -23.26
N ALA A 44 15.49 8.50 -24.23
CA ALA A 44 14.68 7.29 -24.33
C ALA A 44 14.88 6.35 -23.13
N VAL A 45 16.14 6.16 -22.71
CA VAL A 45 16.48 5.36 -21.53
C VAL A 45 15.98 6.03 -20.25
N ALA A 46 16.04 7.36 -20.13
CA ALA A 46 15.50 8.09 -18.99
C ALA A 46 13.99 7.93 -18.87
N PHE A 47 13.26 8.00 -19.99
CA PHE A 47 11.82 7.75 -20.01
C PHE A 47 11.49 6.32 -19.53
N MET A 48 12.19 5.32 -20.08
CA MET A 48 12.02 3.94 -19.65
C MET A 48 12.38 3.74 -18.16
N MET A 49 13.48 4.33 -17.71
CA MET A 49 13.94 4.23 -16.32
C MET A 49 12.98 4.91 -15.36
N ASN A 50 12.38 6.05 -15.73
CA ASN A 50 11.33 6.68 -14.94
C ASN A 50 10.13 5.74 -14.75
N VAL A 51 9.70 5.04 -15.81
CA VAL A 51 8.62 4.05 -15.75
C VAL A 51 9.00 2.83 -14.88
N LEU A 52 10.23 2.34 -14.97
CA LEU A 52 10.72 1.24 -14.14
C LEU A 52 10.82 1.64 -12.66
N CYS A 53 11.33 2.84 -12.38
CA CYS A 53 11.45 3.39 -11.03
C CYS A 53 10.08 3.51 -10.35
N GLU A 54 9.07 4.00 -11.09
CA GLU A 54 7.68 3.98 -10.64
C GLU A 54 7.19 2.56 -10.35
N ALA A 55 7.33 1.65 -11.30
CA ALA A 55 6.86 0.27 -11.14
C ALA A 55 7.50 -0.46 -9.94
N VAL A 56 8.79 -0.23 -9.68
CA VAL A 56 9.53 -0.80 -8.54
C VAL A 56 9.07 -0.19 -7.22
N THR A 57 8.93 1.13 -7.17
CA THR A 57 8.51 1.86 -5.96
C THR A 57 7.10 1.48 -5.57
N TYR A 58 6.16 1.54 -6.52
CA TYR A 58 4.76 1.21 -6.27
C TYR A 58 4.57 -0.25 -5.83
N ARG A 59 5.32 -1.20 -6.39
CA ARG A 59 5.28 -2.60 -5.92
C ARG A 59 5.76 -2.74 -4.48
N SER A 60 6.82 -2.03 -4.13
CA SER A 60 7.43 -2.09 -2.79
C SER A 60 6.53 -1.44 -1.75
N VAL A 61 6.01 -0.25 -2.05
CA VAL A 61 5.04 0.45 -1.21
C VAL A 61 3.75 -0.36 -1.09
N ARG A 62 3.24 -0.96 -2.18
CA ARG A 62 2.06 -1.83 -2.13
C ARG A 62 2.27 -2.99 -1.18
N ARG A 63 3.41 -3.69 -1.29
CA ARG A 63 3.74 -4.82 -0.41
C ARG A 63 3.74 -4.39 1.05
N LEU A 64 4.47 -3.33 1.39
CA LEU A 64 4.55 -2.78 2.75
C LEU A 64 3.18 -2.33 3.26
N ALA A 65 2.40 -1.65 2.42
CA ALA A 65 1.05 -1.21 2.75
C ALA A 65 0.11 -2.40 2.97
N THR A 66 0.19 -3.46 2.16
CA THR A 66 -0.62 -4.67 2.38
C THR A 66 -0.24 -5.40 3.65
N GLU A 67 1.07 -5.57 3.92
CA GLU A 67 1.56 -6.22 5.14
C GLU A 67 1.12 -5.45 6.40
N ARG A 68 1.28 -4.13 6.43
CA ARG A 68 0.86 -3.29 7.58
C ARG A 68 -0.65 -3.13 7.70
N THR A 69 -1.38 -2.95 6.60
CA THR A 69 -2.84 -2.76 6.65
C THR A 69 -3.61 -4.06 6.90
N ALA A 70 -3.02 -5.24 6.70
CA ALA A 70 -3.67 -6.51 7.03
C ALA A 70 -3.88 -6.64 8.55
N GLY A 71 -2.83 -6.44 9.35
CA GLY A 71 -2.93 -6.46 10.81
C GLY A 71 -3.83 -5.35 11.37
N GLN A 72 -3.81 -4.17 10.75
CA GLN A 72 -4.69 -3.05 11.12
C GLN A 72 -6.14 -3.27 10.72
N ARG A 73 -6.43 -3.94 9.60
CA ARG A 73 -7.81 -4.29 9.22
C ARG A 73 -8.39 -5.32 10.17
N LEU A 74 -7.58 -6.28 10.61
CA LEU A 74 -7.99 -7.23 11.63
C LEU A 74 -8.27 -6.48 12.94
N ALA A 75 -7.32 -5.66 13.42
CA ALA A 75 -7.50 -4.84 14.60
C ALA A 75 -8.68 -3.85 14.50
N ALA A 76 -8.93 -3.23 13.34
CA ALA A 76 -10.03 -2.29 13.11
C ALA A 76 -11.38 -2.99 12.92
N ARG A 77 -11.40 -4.20 12.35
CA ARG A 77 -12.59 -5.04 12.28
C ARG A 77 -12.98 -5.52 13.67
N TRP A 78 -12.00 -5.96 14.45
CA TRP A 78 -12.18 -6.30 15.86
C TRP A 78 -12.57 -5.07 16.67
N ALA A 79 -11.82 -3.98 16.64
CA ALA A 79 -12.18 -2.72 17.29
C ALA A 79 -13.54 -2.19 16.84
N GLY A 80 -13.93 -2.36 15.58
CA GLY A 80 -15.26 -2.02 15.08
C GLY A 80 -16.36 -2.86 15.73
N ARG A 81 -16.13 -4.16 15.91
CA ARG A 81 -17.03 -5.06 16.64
C ARG A 81 -17.05 -4.79 18.14
N LEU A 82 -15.89 -4.49 18.73
CA LEU A 82 -15.76 -4.19 20.16
C LEU A 82 -16.40 -2.83 20.49
N SER A 83 -16.19 -1.87 19.60
CA SER A 83 -16.70 -0.52 19.77
C SER A 83 -18.19 -0.48 19.44
N ALA A 84 -18.67 -1.05 18.33
CA ALA A 84 -20.10 -1.25 18.10
C ALA A 84 -20.58 -2.37 19.02
N ALA A 85 -20.46 -2.14 20.33
CA ALA A 85 -20.74 -3.07 21.40
C ALA A 85 -22.06 -3.74 21.06
N PRO A 86 -22.03 -4.99 20.57
CA PRO A 86 -23.25 -5.71 20.36
C PRO A 86 -23.78 -5.85 21.78
N THR A 87 -25.07 -5.55 21.98
CA THR A 87 -25.70 -5.91 23.24
C THR A 87 -25.37 -7.39 23.51
N PRO A 88 -25.25 -7.84 24.78
CA PRO A 88 -24.98 -9.25 25.06
C PRO A 88 -25.89 -10.20 24.26
N GLU A 89 -27.12 -9.77 24.02
CA GLU A 89 -28.09 -10.38 23.10
C GLU A 89 -27.63 -10.47 21.63
N ALA A 90 -27.07 -9.42 21.04
CA ALA A 90 -26.55 -9.44 19.68
C ALA A 90 -25.35 -10.38 19.53
N VAL A 91 -24.48 -10.49 20.54
CA VAL A 91 -23.38 -11.49 20.57
C VAL A 91 -23.94 -12.91 20.60
N LEU A 92 -24.95 -13.16 21.44
CA LEU A 92 -25.61 -14.47 21.52
C LEU A 92 -26.31 -14.84 20.22
N ARG A 93 -26.99 -13.88 19.58
CA ARG A 93 -27.64 -14.07 18.27
C ARG A 93 -26.63 -14.34 17.15
N GLU A 94 -25.46 -13.68 17.16
CA GLU A 94 -24.38 -13.94 16.21
C GLU A 94 -23.78 -15.34 16.40
N ILE A 95 -23.51 -15.76 17.63
CA ILE A 95 -22.93 -17.08 17.92
C ILE A 95 -23.97 -18.20 17.71
N GLY A 96 -25.20 -18.04 18.20
CA GLY A 96 -26.27 -19.05 18.14
C GLY A 96 -26.86 -19.23 16.74
N GLY A 97 -26.87 -18.18 15.91
CA GLY A 97 -27.42 -18.20 14.55
C GLY A 97 -26.43 -18.60 13.44
N ALA A 98 -25.14 -18.68 13.74
CA ALA A 98 -24.11 -18.95 12.74
C ALA A 98 -23.90 -20.44 12.46
N SER A 99 -23.54 -20.74 11.20
CA SER A 99 -23.18 -22.09 10.74
C SER A 99 -21.87 -22.54 11.39
N ALA A 100 -21.72 -23.85 11.63
CA ALA A 100 -20.49 -24.44 12.16
C ALA A 100 -19.23 -24.16 11.30
N SER A 101 -19.43 -23.77 10.03
CA SER A 101 -18.37 -23.42 9.08
C SER A 101 -18.19 -21.91 8.87
N ASP A 102 -18.75 -21.05 9.73
CA ASP A 102 -18.62 -19.61 9.58
C ASP A 102 -17.14 -19.19 9.78
N PRO A 103 -16.48 -18.59 8.76
CA PRO A 103 -15.07 -18.20 8.83
C PRO A 103 -14.74 -17.28 10.01
N ILE A 104 -15.72 -16.46 10.41
CA ILE A 104 -15.57 -15.52 11.52
C ILE A 104 -15.55 -16.28 12.86
N LEU A 105 -16.46 -17.23 13.03
CA LEU A 105 -16.55 -18.01 14.25
C LEU A 105 -15.35 -18.95 14.42
N ASP A 106 -14.86 -19.52 13.32
CA ASP A 106 -13.63 -20.31 13.31
C ASP A 106 -12.37 -19.46 13.61
N GLU A 107 -12.37 -18.18 13.22
CA GLU A 107 -11.35 -17.20 13.60
C GLU A 107 -11.45 -16.83 15.09
N CYS A 108 -12.66 -16.58 15.61
CA CYS A 108 -12.90 -16.33 17.04
C CYS A 108 -12.50 -17.51 17.91
N ARG A 109 -12.83 -18.74 17.49
CA ARG A 109 -12.44 -19.99 18.15
C ARG A 109 -10.92 -20.15 18.20
N ARG A 110 -10.24 -19.92 17.07
CA ARG A 110 -8.78 -19.98 16.98
C ARG A 110 -8.08 -18.89 17.78
N MET A 111 -8.63 -17.68 17.80
CA MET A 111 -8.10 -16.56 18.60
C MET A 111 -8.35 -16.75 20.09
N GLY A 112 -9.51 -17.31 20.46
CA GLY A 112 -9.77 -17.74 21.81
C GLY A 112 -8.81 -18.84 22.22
N ASN A 113 -8.44 -19.75 21.30
CA ASN A 113 -7.81 -21.04 21.58
C ASN A 113 -8.81 -22.04 22.21
N LEU A 114 -10.05 -22.04 21.72
CA LEU A 114 -11.07 -23.01 22.11
C LEU A 114 -10.87 -24.33 21.38
N ALA A 115 -10.89 -25.42 22.14
CA ALA A 115 -11.08 -26.75 21.57
C ALA A 115 -12.42 -26.79 20.81
N ASP A 116 -12.48 -27.56 19.72
CA ASP A 116 -13.69 -27.67 18.88
C ASP A 116 -14.93 -28.04 19.72
N SER A 117 -14.77 -28.96 20.67
CA SER A 117 -15.83 -29.40 21.57
C SER A 117 -16.36 -28.30 22.49
N ALA A 118 -15.49 -27.44 23.02
CA ALA A 118 -15.87 -26.34 23.90
C ALA A 118 -16.56 -25.20 23.13
N PHE A 119 -16.13 -24.95 21.89
CA PHE A 119 -16.81 -23.99 21.02
C PHE A 119 -18.19 -24.47 20.59
N ASP A 120 -18.35 -25.77 20.33
CA ASP A 120 -19.65 -26.37 20.04
C ASP A 120 -20.60 -26.35 21.25
N GLU A 121 -20.09 -26.45 22.48
CA GLU A 121 -20.87 -26.25 23.71
C GLU A 121 -21.31 -24.80 23.88
N LEU A 122 -20.40 -23.84 23.68
CA LEU A 122 -20.73 -22.41 23.70
C LEU A 122 -21.78 -22.05 22.65
N ARG A 123 -21.66 -22.60 21.43
CA ARG A 123 -22.60 -22.37 20.34
C ARG A 123 -23.99 -22.94 20.64
N ARG A 124 -24.05 -24.12 21.27
CA ARG A 124 -25.29 -24.73 21.74
C ARG A 124 -25.94 -23.88 22.84
N ALA A 125 -25.18 -23.50 23.87
CA ALA A 125 -25.68 -22.65 24.95
C ALA A 125 -26.17 -21.28 24.46
N ALA A 126 -25.47 -20.68 23.47
CA ALA A 126 -25.91 -19.43 22.83
C ALA A 126 -27.19 -19.63 22.01
N ALA A 127 -27.33 -20.73 21.27
CA ALA A 127 -28.55 -21.05 20.54
C ALA A 127 -29.75 -21.27 21.48
N ASP A 128 -29.54 -21.94 22.61
CA ASP A 128 -30.56 -22.14 23.64
C ASP A 128 -30.99 -20.81 24.28
N ALA A 129 -30.02 -19.92 24.56
CA ALA A 129 -30.28 -18.56 25.04
C ALA A 129 -31.13 -17.76 24.04
N VAL A 130 -30.75 -17.79 22.75
CA VAL A 130 -31.46 -17.09 21.67
C VAL A 130 -32.89 -17.63 21.53
N ALA A 131 -33.08 -18.95 21.57
CA ALA A 131 -34.41 -19.55 21.52
C ALA A 131 -35.30 -19.07 22.68
N CYS A 132 -34.73 -18.95 23.89
CA CYS A 132 -35.44 -18.40 25.05
C CYS A 132 -35.78 -16.91 24.88
N LEU A 133 -34.85 -16.10 24.38
CA LEU A 133 -35.09 -14.68 24.11
C LEU A 133 -36.17 -14.48 23.03
N ASP A 134 -36.10 -15.24 21.93
CA ASP A 134 -37.09 -15.17 20.86
C ASP A 134 -38.49 -15.61 21.32
N PHE A 135 -38.58 -16.54 22.28
CA PHE A 135 -39.83 -16.86 22.96
C PHE A 135 -40.40 -15.65 23.72
N PHE A 136 -39.57 -14.94 24.49
CA PHE A 136 -40.01 -13.77 25.25
C PHE A 136 -40.35 -12.58 24.35
N ASP A 137 -39.62 -12.38 23.26
CA ASP A 137 -39.87 -11.32 22.27
C ASP A 137 -41.13 -11.63 21.42
N GLY A 138 -41.40 -12.91 21.15
CA GLY A 138 -42.60 -13.36 20.44
C GLY A 138 -43.86 -13.42 21.30
N ALA A 139 -43.73 -13.32 22.64
CA ALA A 139 -44.87 -13.28 23.54
C ALA A 139 -45.59 -11.93 23.45
N GLY A 140 -46.91 -11.94 23.29
CA GLY A 140 -47.72 -10.72 23.30
C GLY A 140 -47.51 -9.90 24.60
N TYR A 141 -47.65 -8.57 24.52
CA TYR A 141 -47.31 -7.63 25.61
C TYR A 141 -47.84 -8.05 27.00
N ALA A 142 -49.10 -8.49 27.09
CA ALA A 142 -49.71 -8.92 28.35
C ALA A 142 -49.04 -10.18 28.92
N ALA A 143 -48.73 -11.16 28.07
CA ALA A 143 -48.10 -12.42 28.47
C ALA A 143 -46.64 -12.20 28.90
N ARG A 144 -45.89 -11.39 28.14
CA ARG A 144 -44.51 -11.01 28.49
C ARG A 144 -44.45 -10.26 29.82
N ARG A 145 -45.35 -9.31 30.04
CA ARG A 145 -45.41 -8.55 31.31
C ARG A 145 -45.77 -9.42 32.52
N MET A 146 -46.59 -10.45 32.32
CA MET A 146 -46.87 -11.44 33.38
C MET A 146 -45.64 -12.32 33.69
N MET A 147 -44.86 -12.69 32.67
CA MET A 147 -43.72 -13.59 32.80
C MET A 147 -42.44 -12.90 33.31
N VAL A 148 -42.10 -11.73 32.77
CA VAL A 148 -40.79 -11.07 33.00
C VAL A 148 -40.91 -9.57 33.33
N LYS A 149 -42.14 -9.06 33.49
CA LYS A 149 -42.44 -7.63 33.68
C LYS A 149 -41.87 -6.76 32.55
N ASP A 150 -41.01 -5.82 32.90
CA ASP A 150 -40.43 -4.82 32.00
C ASP A 150 -38.99 -5.19 31.58
N ALA A 151 -38.52 -6.41 31.89
CA ALA A 151 -37.18 -6.87 31.51
C ALA A 151 -37.14 -7.25 30.03
N GLU A 152 -36.05 -6.87 29.34
CA GLU A 152 -35.83 -7.10 27.92
C GLU A 152 -34.43 -7.65 27.66
N GLY A 153 -34.26 -8.42 26.58
CA GLY A 153 -32.99 -9.02 26.21
C GLY A 153 -32.42 -9.91 27.30
N THR A 154 -31.09 -9.90 27.43
CA THR A 154 -30.38 -10.74 28.43
C THR A 154 -30.67 -10.40 29.89
N VAL A 155 -31.23 -9.21 30.18
CA VAL A 155 -31.66 -8.78 31.53
C VAL A 155 -32.81 -9.65 32.04
N VAL A 156 -33.55 -10.30 31.14
CA VAL A 156 -34.57 -11.31 31.50
C VAL A 156 -33.94 -12.44 32.31
N PHE A 157 -32.75 -12.90 31.92
CA PHE A 157 -32.06 -13.99 32.60
C PHE A 157 -31.60 -13.57 33.99
N ASP A 158 -30.96 -12.41 34.10
CA ASP A 158 -30.49 -11.87 35.38
C ASP A 158 -31.65 -11.69 36.38
N ARG A 159 -32.84 -11.28 35.88
CA ARG A 159 -34.05 -11.18 36.69
C ARG A 159 -34.55 -12.54 37.18
N LEU A 160 -34.58 -13.52 36.29
CA LEU A 160 -35.12 -14.85 36.57
C LEU A 160 -34.18 -15.69 37.45
N GLN A 161 -32.94 -15.27 37.70
CA GLN A 161 -32.05 -15.90 38.67
C GLN A 161 -32.57 -15.80 40.12
N SER A 162 -33.44 -14.84 40.42
CA SER A 162 -34.11 -14.77 41.72
C SER A 162 -35.17 -15.87 41.84
N ALA A 163 -35.08 -16.70 42.87
CA ALA A 163 -36.03 -17.80 43.12
C ALA A 163 -37.50 -17.34 43.07
N ALA A 164 -37.81 -16.19 43.69
CA ALA A 164 -39.15 -15.61 43.67
C ALA A 164 -39.62 -15.15 42.28
N ALA A 165 -38.69 -14.70 41.43
CA ALA A 165 -38.99 -14.31 40.05
C ALA A 165 -39.14 -15.53 39.14
N PHE A 166 -38.34 -16.58 39.37
CA PHE A 166 -38.42 -17.85 38.64
C PHE A 166 -39.74 -18.59 38.92
N ASP A 167 -40.17 -18.66 40.18
CA ASP A 167 -41.45 -19.27 40.56
C ASP A 167 -42.63 -18.53 39.91
N ALA A 168 -42.61 -17.19 39.95
CA ALA A 168 -43.62 -16.36 39.31
C ALA A 168 -43.67 -16.53 37.79
N PHE A 169 -42.52 -16.69 37.13
CA PHE A 169 -42.43 -17.03 35.71
C PHE A 169 -43.05 -18.40 35.41
N THR A 170 -42.74 -19.41 36.23
CA THR A 170 -43.22 -20.78 36.06
C THR A 170 -44.75 -20.86 36.17
N ASP A 171 -45.31 -20.16 37.16
CA ASP A 171 -46.75 -20.02 37.34
C ASP A 171 -47.43 -19.26 36.18
N ALA A 172 -46.78 -18.20 35.68
CA ALA A 172 -47.28 -17.43 34.56
C ALA A 172 -47.27 -18.26 33.26
N LEU A 173 -46.20 -19.02 33.02
CA LEU A 173 -46.06 -19.91 31.86
C LEU A 173 -47.15 -20.99 31.85
N ALA A 174 -47.47 -21.58 33.00
CA ALA A 174 -48.55 -22.57 33.12
C ALA A 174 -49.95 -22.03 32.80
N ARG A 175 -50.16 -20.71 32.93
CA ARG A 175 -51.44 -20.04 32.61
C ARG A 175 -51.58 -19.70 31.13
N VAL A 176 -50.49 -19.63 30.38
CA VAL A 176 -50.50 -19.33 28.94
C VAL A 176 -50.55 -20.64 28.15
N GLN A 177 -51.75 -21.18 27.93
CA GLN A 177 -51.97 -22.49 27.30
C GLN A 177 -51.41 -22.64 25.87
N SER A 178 -51.12 -21.53 25.17
CA SER A 178 -50.57 -21.52 23.82
C SER A 178 -49.04 -21.37 23.76
N ALA A 179 -48.38 -21.14 24.89
CA ALA A 179 -46.94 -20.91 24.95
C ALA A 179 -46.19 -22.23 25.12
N ARG A 180 -45.36 -22.58 24.13
CA ARG A 180 -44.38 -23.67 24.26
C ARG A 180 -43.01 -23.05 24.51
N PHE A 181 -42.52 -23.18 25.74
CA PHE A 181 -41.16 -22.77 26.07
C PHE A 181 -40.16 -23.70 25.35
N PRO A 182 -39.05 -23.17 24.81
CA PRO A 182 -38.12 -23.91 23.93
C PRO A 182 -37.36 -25.04 24.64
N MET A 183 -37.33 -25.06 25.97
CA MET A 183 -36.73 -26.14 26.77
C MET A 183 -37.58 -26.47 28.00
N PRO A 184 -37.40 -27.64 28.64
CA PRO A 184 -38.10 -27.97 29.88
C PRO A 184 -37.76 -26.98 31.01
N VAL A 185 -38.77 -26.55 31.79
CA VAL A 185 -38.55 -25.58 32.88
C VAL A 185 -37.49 -26.00 33.91
N PRO A 186 -37.39 -27.28 34.34
CA PRO A 186 -36.32 -27.71 35.24
C PRO A 186 -34.92 -27.60 34.63
N GLU A 187 -34.80 -27.85 33.33
CA GLU A 187 -33.56 -27.75 32.56
C GLU A 187 -33.16 -26.27 32.36
N PHE A 188 -34.15 -25.41 32.09
CA PHE A 188 -33.96 -23.96 32.05
C PHE A 188 -33.48 -23.40 33.38
N GLY A 189 -34.04 -23.86 34.52
CA GLY A 189 -33.59 -23.44 35.85
C GLY A 189 -32.12 -23.82 36.13
N ALA A 190 -31.71 -25.02 35.73
CA ALA A 190 -30.33 -25.48 35.85
C ALA A 190 -29.37 -24.68 34.94
N TRP A 191 -29.79 -24.42 33.70
CA TRP A 191 -29.06 -23.59 32.75
C TRP A 191 -28.90 -22.15 33.26
N LEU A 192 -29.99 -21.55 33.76
CA LEU A 192 -30.02 -20.18 34.25
C LEU A 192 -29.13 -19.96 35.48
N ALA A 193 -28.99 -20.97 36.34
CA ALA A 193 -28.09 -20.94 37.49
C ALA A 193 -26.60 -20.86 37.08
N SER A 194 -26.26 -21.25 35.85
CA SER A 194 -24.92 -21.16 35.29
C SER A 194 -24.67 -19.87 34.48
N TRP A 195 -25.65 -18.97 34.39
CA TRP A 195 -25.56 -17.73 33.61
C TRP A 195 -24.70 -16.66 34.30
N PRO A 196 -23.60 -16.18 33.69
CA PRO A 196 -22.60 -15.36 34.38
C PRO A 196 -22.98 -13.88 34.60
N GLY A 197 -24.10 -13.40 34.05
CA GLY A 197 -24.47 -11.97 34.08
C GLY A 197 -23.54 -11.14 33.21
N VAL A 198 -24.04 -10.53 32.13
CA VAL A 198 -23.18 -9.90 31.11
C VAL A 198 -23.29 -8.39 31.22
N GLY A 199 -22.23 -7.73 31.74
CA GLY A 199 -22.02 -6.28 31.60
C GLY A 199 -21.76 -5.88 30.13
N SER A 200 -21.36 -4.63 29.86
CA SER A 200 -20.97 -4.28 28.49
C SER A 200 -19.70 -5.05 28.08
N LEU A 201 -19.66 -5.57 26.85
CA LEU A 201 -18.49 -6.27 26.32
C LEU A 201 -17.23 -5.39 26.37
N GLU A 202 -17.40 -4.08 26.24
CA GLU A 202 -16.32 -3.10 26.35
C GLU A 202 -15.73 -3.08 27.78
N ASP A 203 -16.56 -3.05 28.81
CA ASP A 203 -16.11 -3.10 30.21
C ASP A 203 -15.41 -4.42 30.54
N ALA A 204 -15.90 -5.54 29.99
CA ALA A 204 -15.27 -6.85 30.15
C ALA A 204 -13.87 -6.92 29.52
N LEU A 205 -13.66 -6.24 28.38
CA LEU A 205 -12.37 -6.20 27.69
C LEU A 205 -11.40 -5.17 28.29
N LEU A 206 -11.93 -4.10 28.89
CA LEU A 206 -11.14 -3.17 29.70
C LEU A 206 -10.61 -3.85 30.98
N ASP A 207 -11.40 -4.77 31.55
CA ASP A 207 -11.02 -5.63 32.68
C ASP A 207 -10.39 -6.97 32.24
N ALA A 208 -9.67 -7.01 31.12
CA ALA A 208 -9.05 -8.25 30.63
C ALA A 208 -8.05 -8.90 31.59
N ARG A 209 -7.61 -8.20 32.64
CA ARG A 209 -6.81 -8.76 33.74
C ARG A 209 -7.63 -9.25 34.92
N GLY A 210 -8.81 -8.69 35.17
CA GLY A 210 -9.67 -9.02 36.30
C GLY A 210 -10.64 -10.15 35.98
N GLY A 211 -11.91 -9.99 36.35
CA GLY A 211 -12.90 -11.07 36.38
C GLY A 211 -13.11 -11.74 35.02
N PHE A 212 -13.05 -10.97 33.93
CA PHE A 212 -13.11 -11.52 32.57
C PHE A 212 -11.87 -12.35 32.23
N GLY A 213 -10.67 -11.83 32.51
CA GLY A 213 -9.42 -12.54 32.26
C GLY A 213 -9.28 -13.82 33.09
N ASP A 214 -9.74 -13.80 34.33
CA ASP A 214 -9.79 -14.96 35.21
C ASP A 214 -10.78 -16.02 34.71
N ALA A 215 -11.97 -15.60 34.26
CA ALA A 215 -12.95 -16.49 33.64
C ALA A 215 -12.43 -17.14 32.35
N VAL A 216 -11.72 -16.37 31.51
CA VAL A 216 -11.06 -16.88 30.30
C VAL A 216 -9.96 -17.89 30.69
N ARG A 217 -9.07 -17.60 31.63
CA ARG A 217 -8.06 -18.57 32.07
C ARG A 217 -8.66 -19.83 32.69
N ALA A 218 -9.70 -19.68 33.52
CA ALA A 218 -10.41 -20.79 34.14
C ALA A 218 -11.12 -21.70 33.12
N ALA A 219 -11.55 -21.14 31.99
CA ALA A 219 -12.13 -21.88 30.87
C ALA A 219 -11.11 -22.63 29.98
N GLY A 220 -9.83 -22.69 30.39
CA GLY A 220 -8.80 -23.48 29.71
C GLY A 220 -7.99 -22.74 28.64
N PHE A 221 -8.15 -21.43 28.54
CA PHE A 221 -7.42 -20.58 27.60
C PHE A 221 -6.00 -20.23 28.09
N VAL A 222 -5.10 -21.22 28.12
CA VAL A 222 -3.74 -21.09 28.68
C VAL A 222 -2.87 -20.06 27.94
N ALA A 223 -3.18 -19.75 26.67
CA ALA A 223 -2.50 -18.73 25.87
C ALA A 223 -2.95 -17.29 26.18
N PHE A 224 -4.05 -17.09 26.93
CA PHE A 224 -4.49 -15.78 27.41
C PHE A 224 -3.71 -15.39 28.68
N ASP A 225 -2.40 -15.25 28.50
CA ASP A 225 -1.47 -14.84 29.54
C ASP A 225 -1.62 -13.34 29.87
N ALA A 226 -0.91 -12.91 30.91
CA ALA A 226 -0.95 -11.50 31.34
C ALA A 226 -0.53 -10.52 30.22
N ALA A 227 0.32 -10.96 29.29
CA ALA A 227 0.76 -10.15 28.16
C ALA A 227 -0.33 -10.01 27.09
N THR A 228 -1.07 -11.08 26.81
CA THR A 228 -2.20 -11.07 25.87
C THR A 228 -3.37 -10.27 26.43
N ALA A 229 -3.67 -10.43 27.73
CA ALA A 229 -4.65 -9.61 28.45
C ALA A 229 -4.30 -8.11 28.38
N ASP A 230 -3.02 -7.74 28.49
CA ASP A 230 -2.56 -6.36 28.35
C ASP A 230 -2.75 -5.81 26.94
N VAL A 231 -2.53 -6.63 25.92
CA VAL A 231 -2.75 -6.23 24.53
C VAL A 231 -4.23 -5.99 24.28
N VAL A 232 -5.10 -6.90 24.74
CA VAL A 232 -6.56 -6.77 24.59
C VAL A 232 -7.11 -5.56 25.33
N ALA A 233 -6.75 -5.37 26.61
CA ALA A 233 -7.18 -4.19 27.37
C ALA A 233 -6.63 -2.88 26.79
N ARG A 234 -5.44 -2.90 26.17
CA ARG A 234 -4.87 -1.72 25.50
C ARG A 234 -5.60 -1.42 24.21
N GLN A 235 -5.92 -2.43 23.40
CA GLN A 235 -6.68 -2.26 22.16
C GLN A 235 -8.11 -1.81 22.42
N ALA A 236 -8.77 -2.35 23.45
CA ALA A 236 -10.09 -1.90 23.88
C ALA A 236 -10.07 -0.42 24.32
N ARG A 237 -9.08 -0.03 25.12
CA ARG A 237 -8.86 1.38 25.49
C ARG A 237 -8.63 2.28 24.27
N GLU A 238 -7.79 1.86 23.32
CA GLU A 238 -7.54 2.62 22.09
C GLU A 238 -8.80 2.82 21.25
N ALA A 239 -9.60 1.76 21.09
CA ALA A 239 -10.86 1.83 20.36
C ALA A 239 -11.86 2.78 21.01
N ARG A 240 -11.99 2.73 22.36
CA ARG A 240 -12.82 3.64 23.14
C ARG A 240 -12.37 5.09 22.99
N ASP A 241 -11.07 5.35 23.16
CA ASP A 241 -10.51 6.69 23.11
C ASP A 241 -10.67 7.31 21.71
N ILE A 242 -10.48 6.51 20.64
CA ILE A 242 -10.73 6.95 19.25
C ILE A 242 -12.18 7.37 19.06
N ARG A 243 -13.12 6.51 19.48
CA ARG A 243 -14.55 6.78 19.35
C ARG A 243 -14.94 8.05 20.11
N LEU A 244 -14.49 8.16 21.35
CA LEU A 244 -14.78 9.31 22.20
C LEU A 244 -14.38 10.61 21.52
N VAL A 245 -13.17 10.67 20.95
CA VAL A 245 -12.67 11.85 20.23
C VAL A 245 -13.53 12.16 19.00
N GLU A 246 -13.88 11.15 18.21
CA GLU A 246 -14.68 11.33 17.00
C GLU A 246 -16.11 11.78 17.29
N GLU A 247 -16.79 11.14 18.24
CA GLU A 247 -18.12 11.51 18.69
C GLU A 247 -18.13 12.92 19.29
N SER A 248 -17.11 13.26 20.08
CA SER A 248 -16.93 14.61 20.62
C SER A 248 -16.77 15.65 19.51
N GLY A 249 -16.07 15.32 18.41
CA GLY A 249 -15.95 16.17 17.23
C GLY A 249 -17.28 16.40 16.49
N GLN A 250 -18.24 15.49 16.66
CA GLN A 250 -19.58 15.61 16.09
C GLN A 250 -20.53 16.48 16.95
N VAL A 251 -20.16 16.82 18.17
CA VAL A 251 -20.98 17.73 18.99
C VAL A 251 -20.86 19.15 18.47
N THR A 252 -22.00 19.80 18.22
CA THR A 252 -22.08 21.13 17.58
C THR A 252 -21.22 22.19 18.28
N ASP A 253 -21.24 22.23 19.61
CA ASP A 253 -20.52 23.26 20.38
C ASP A 253 -19.01 23.03 20.41
N ILE A 254 -18.60 21.76 20.53
CA ILE A 254 -17.19 21.36 20.44
C ILE A 254 -16.67 21.64 19.03
N ARG A 255 -17.44 21.28 18.00
CA ARG A 255 -17.09 21.51 16.60
C ARG A 255 -16.90 23.00 16.29
N LYS A 256 -17.79 23.87 16.78
CA LYS A 256 -17.65 25.33 16.67
C LYS A 256 -16.40 25.85 17.38
N ALA A 257 -16.10 25.34 18.58
CA ALA A 257 -14.91 25.73 19.32
C ALA A 257 -13.61 25.30 18.60
N VAL A 258 -13.57 24.09 18.05
CA VAL A 258 -12.46 23.58 17.22
C VAL A 258 -12.32 24.39 15.94
N ALA A 259 -13.43 24.73 15.28
CA ALA A 259 -13.43 25.54 14.07
C ALA A 259 -12.83 26.93 14.31
N ALA A 260 -13.21 27.58 15.42
CA ALA A 260 -12.66 28.87 15.82
C ALA A 260 -11.16 28.78 16.15
N TYR A 261 -10.73 27.72 16.84
CA TYR A 261 -9.32 27.50 17.17
C TYR A 261 -8.46 27.28 15.92
N LEU A 262 -8.97 26.54 14.94
CA LEU A 262 -8.29 26.24 13.68
C LEU A 262 -8.46 27.33 12.61
N ASN A 263 -9.24 28.38 12.89
CA ASN A 263 -9.60 29.43 11.94
C ASN A 263 -10.25 28.89 10.64
N VAL A 264 -11.24 28.01 10.77
CA VAL A 264 -11.97 27.36 9.67
C VAL A 264 -13.48 27.40 9.91
N LEU A 265 -14.28 27.07 8.89
CA LEU A 265 -15.73 26.93 9.06
C LEU A 265 -16.07 25.66 9.86
N PRO A 266 -17.15 25.63 10.67
CA PRO A 266 -17.59 24.43 11.38
C PRO A 266 -17.85 23.21 10.50
N GLY A 267 -18.21 23.43 9.23
CA GLY A 267 -18.37 22.36 8.23
C GLY A 267 -17.06 21.74 7.75
N ASP A 268 -15.93 22.44 7.91
CA ASP A 268 -14.59 21.99 7.48
C ASP A 268 -13.84 21.22 8.59
N VAL A 269 -14.41 21.14 9.78
CA VAL A 269 -13.89 20.34 10.90
C VAL A 269 -14.18 18.87 10.62
N THR A 270 -13.32 18.27 9.81
CA THR A 270 -13.29 16.84 9.54
C THR A 270 -12.57 16.09 10.66
N ALA A 271 -12.82 14.78 10.78
CA ALA A 271 -12.11 13.93 11.73
C ALA A 271 -10.58 14.04 11.54
N ASP A 272 -10.10 14.10 10.30
CA ASP A 272 -8.66 14.25 9.99
C ASP A 272 -8.06 15.54 10.57
N ARG A 273 -8.74 16.68 10.44
CA ARG A 273 -8.28 17.95 11.04
C ARG A 273 -8.30 17.91 12.55
N LEU A 274 -9.33 17.27 13.13
CA LEU A 274 -9.40 17.08 14.58
C LEU A 274 -8.23 16.24 15.08
N TRP A 275 -7.88 15.16 14.40
CA TRP A 275 -6.74 14.33 14.78
C TRP A 275 -5.40 15.04 14.61
N ARG A 276 -5.22 15.86 13.57
CA ARG A 276 -4.02 16.69 13.41
C ARG A 276 -3.85 17.70 14.54
N LEU A 277 -4.94 18.32 14.99
CA LEU A 277 -4.91 19.20 16.16
C LEU A 277 -4.39 18.46 17.39
N LEU A 278 -4.76 17.19 17.58
CA LEU A 278 -4.37 16.41 18.74
C LEU A 278 -2.90 15.94 18.71
N GLU A 279 -2.17 16.05 17.61
CA GLU A 279 -0.75 15.62 17.52
C GLU A 279 0.18 16.39 18.50
N SER A 280 -0.22 17.60 18.86
CA SER A 280 0.46 18.43 19.85
C SER A 280 -0.13 18.21 21.25
N PRO A 281 0.69 17.87 22.27
CA PRO A 281 0.21 17.68 23.64
C PRO A 281 -0.49 18.92 24.24
N SER A 282 -0.08 20.13 23.84
CA SER A 282 -0.72 21.38 24.29
C SER A 282 -2.15 21.50 23.79
N ASP A 283 -2.35 21.16 22.53
CA ASP A 283 -3.59 21.37 21.80
C ASP A 283 -4.58 20.25 22.13
N ALA A 284 -4.07 19.04 22.35
CA ALA A 284 -4.81 17.96 23.00
C ALA A 284 -5.29 18.36 24.41
N GLY A 285 -4.45 19.04 25.21
CA GLY A 285 -4.84 19.56 26.52
C GLY A 285 -5.95 20.61 26.44
N TRP A 286 -5.87 21.51 25.47
CA TRP A 286 -6.93 22.49 25.19
C TRP A 286 -8.25 21.82 24.81
N PHE A 287 -8.22 20.84 23.90
CA PHE A 287 -9.41 20.13 23.42
C PHE A 287 -10.10 19.37 24.57
N LEU A 288 -9.33 18.61 25.35
CA LEU A 288 -9.85 17.88 26.52
C LEU A 288 -10.43 18.84 27.57
N GLY A 289 -9.82 20.01 27.76
CA GLY A 289 -10.37 21.08 28.60
C GLY A 289 -11.73 21.57 28.13
N LYS A 290 -11.94 21.66 26.81
CA LYS A 290 -13.24 22.01 26.22
C LYS A 290 -14.29 20.91 26.39
N LEU A 291 -13.91 19.63 26.26
CA LEU A 291 -14.82 18.52 26.56
C LEU A 291 -15.32 18.57 28.00
N LYS A 292 -14.39 18.76 28.94
CA LYS A 292 -14.70 18.86 30.37
C LYS A 292 -15.60 20.05 30.67
N ALA A 293 -15.35 21.21 30.07
CA ALA A 293 -16.18 22.41 30.24
C ALA A 293 -17.60 22.24 29.67
N ALA A 294 -17.76 21.42 28.62
CA ALA A 294 -19.05 21.09 28.02
C ALA A 294 -19.79 19.93 28.72
N ALA A 295 -19.27 19.43 29.84
CA ALA A 295 -19.74 18.23 30.53
C ALA A 295 -19.85 16.98 29.61
N HIS A 296 -19.05 16.95 28.53
CA HIS A 296 -18.98 15.81 27.64
C HIS A 296 -18.07 14.74 28.28
N PRO A 297 -18.45 13.45 28.25
CA PRO A 297 -17.57 12.39 28.74
C PRO A 297 -16.24 12.43 27.98
N ALA A 298 -15.15 12.62 28.73
CA ALA A 298 -13.77 12.54 28.24
C ALA A 298 -13.08 11.23 28.64
N GLY A 299 -13.73 10.41 29.48
CA GLY A 299 -13.14 9.22 30.08
C GLY A 299 -11.85 9.53 30.84
N ASP A 300 -10.92 8.57 30.87
CA ASP A 300 -9.57 8.73 31.41
C ASP A 300 -8.55 9.29 30.41
N LEU A 301 -9.01 9.86 29.29
CA LEU A 301 -8.14 10.30 28.20
C LEU A 301 -7.33 11.54 28.61
N GLY A 302 -6.03 11.35 28.81
CA GLY A 302 -5.07 12.42 29.10
C GLY A 302 -4.47 13.07 27.83
N PRO A 303 -3.92 14.29 27.92
CA PRO A 303 -3.37 15.02 26.77
C PRO A 303 -2.18 14.30 26.10
N GLY A 304 -1.32 13.65 26.89
CA GLY A 304 -0.20 12.86 26.35
C GLY A 304 -0.66 11.64 25.57
N ARG A 305 -1.72 10.96 26.04
CA ARG A 305 -2.29 9.78 25.38
C ARG A 305 -3.03 10.16 24.10
N ALA A 306 -3.81 11.25 24.12
CA ALA A 306 -4.47 11.78 22.93
C ALA A 306 -3.44 12.15 21.83
N ALA A 307 -2.31 12.75 22.20
CA ALA A 307 -1.24 13.06 21.25
C ALA A 307 -0.49 11.83 20.72
N GLU A 308 -0.27 10.81 21.55
CA GLU A 308 0.28 9.53 21.11
C GLU A 308 -0.65 8.85 20.09
N LEU A 309 -1.95 8.78 20.41
CA LEU A 309 -2.99 8.19 19.57
C LEU A 309 -3.10 8.93 18.22
N ALA A 310 -3.04 10.26 18.25
CA ALA A 310 -3.04 11.10 17.05
C ALA A 310 -1.85 10.81 16.14
N ARG A 311 -0.64 10.67 16.70
CA ARG A 311 0.58 10.34 15.92
C ARG A 311 0.53 8.92 15.34
N LEU A 312 0.03 7.96 16.12
CA LEU A 312 -0.20 6.59 15.64
C LEU A 312 -1.17 6.60 14.44
N ARG A 313 -2.23 7.40 14.52
CA ARG A 313 -3.24 7.53 13.47
C ARG A 313 -2.75 8.31 12.25
N ALA A 314 -1.96 9.37 12.43
CA ALA A 314 -1.32 10.08 11.32
C ALA A 314 -0.39 9.15 10.53
N GLY A 315 0.34 8.27 11.22
CA GLY A 315 1.10 7.19 10.61
C GLY A 315 0.20 6.25 9.79
N GLN A 316 -0.96 5.85 10.32
CA GLN A 316 -1.93 4.97 9.65
C GLN A 316 -2.55 5.61 8.39
N ALA A 317 -2.97 6.88 8.47
CA ALA A 317 -3.55 7.61 7.35
C ALA A 317 -2.58 7.68 6.16
N ALA A 318 -1.29 7.85 6.43
CA ALA A 318 -0.26 7.90 5.41
C ALA A 318 -0.11 6.55 4.65
N TRP A 319 -0.29 5.41 5.35
CA TRP A 319 -0.33 4.08 4.71
C TRP A 319 -1.61 3.84 3.89
N GLU A 320 -2.74 4.41 4.31
CA GLU A 320 -3.99 4.32 3.54
C GLU A 320 -3.94 5.14 2.26
N VAL A 321 -3.35 6.35 2.29
CA VAL A 321 -3.08 7.15 1.11
C VAL A 321 -2.15 6.40 0.16
N ALA A 322 -1.06 5.81 0.68
CA ALA A 322 -0.14 4.98 -0.10
C ALA A 322 -0.84 3.75 -0.72
N ARG A 323 -1.77 3.11 0.01
CA ARG A 323 -2.59 2.01 -0.50
C ARG A 323 -3.51 2.46 -1.63
N ARG A 324 -4.19 3.60 -1.50
CA ARG A 324 -5.05 4.15 -2.56
C ARG A 324 -4.24 4.49 -3.80
N ALA A 325 -3.09 5.14 -3.63
CA ALA A 325 -2.18 5.44 -4.74
C ALA A 325 -1.71 4.16 -5.45
N THR A 326 -1.48 3.07 -4.71
CA THR A 326 -0.98 1.80 -5.27
C THR A 326 -2.07 0.82 -5.73
N ALA A 327 -3.35 1.14 -5.56
CA ALA A 327 -4.47 0.26 -5.86
C ALA A 327 -4.57 -0.08 -7.36
N ASP A 328 -4.29 0.89 -8.24
CA ASP A 328 -4.43 0.75 -9.69
C ASP A 328 -3.20 0.11 -10.39
N VAL A 329 -2.13 -0.22 -9.67
CA VAL A 329 -0.84 -0.63 -10.27
C VAL A 329 -0.78 -2.14 -10.60
N GLY A 330 -1.92 -2.76 -10.92
CA GLY A 330 -2.05 -4.22 -10.93
C GLY A 330 -2.03 -4.95 -12.28
N GLY A 331 -2.11 -4.27 -13.43
CA GLY A 331 -2.58 -4.92 -14.66
C GLY A 331 -1.55 -5.45 -15.67
N GLY A 332 -0.26 -5.08 -15.56
CA GLY A 332 0.70 -5.28 -16.66
C GLY A 332 1.95 -6.11 -16.33
N ARG A 333 2.62 -6.63 -17.37
CA ARG A 333 3.88 -7.40 -17.24
C ARG A 333 4.97 -6.53 -16.59
N PHE A 334 5.71 -7.09 -15.64
CA PHE A 334 6.74 -6.40 -14.85
C PHE A 334 6.26 -5.19 -14.03
N GLY A 335 4.95 -5.07 -13.74
CA GLY A 335 4.41 -3.93 -12.98
C GLY A 335 4.32 -2.63 -13.77
N VAL A 336 4.56 -2.69 -15.09
CA VAL A 336 4.35 -1.58 -16.01
C VAL A 336 2.98 -1.77 -16.66
N GLY A 337 2.08 -0.80 -16.50
CA GLY A 337 0.76 -0.86 -17.14
C GLY A 337 0.87 -1.01 -18.66
N THR A 338 -0.02 -1.76 -19.29
CA THR A 338 0.01 -2.06 -20.73
C THR A 338 0.17 -0.80 -21.59
N ARG A 339 -0.51 0.30 -21.21
CA ARG A 339 -0.41 1.60 -21.89
C ARG A 339 1.01 2.18 -21.82
N MET A 340 1.66 2.11 -20.65
CA MET A 340 3.02 2.61 -20.49
C MET A 340 4.04 1.74 -21.22
N ALA A 341 3.84 0.42 -21.24
CA ALA A 341 4.70 -0.48 -22.01
C ALA A 341 4.67 -0.14 -23.51
N TRP A 342 3.49 0.17 -24.06
CA TRP A 342 3.35 0.65 -25.43
C TRP A 342 4.05 1.99 -25.68
N LEU A 343 3.92 2.95 -24.77
CA LEU A 343 4.61 4.24 -24.88
C LEU A 343 6.13 4.09 -24.87
N VAL A 344 6.66 3.22 -23.98
CA VAL A 344 8.10 2.90 -23.94
C VAL A 344 8.53 2.26 -25.26
N LEU A 345 7.78 1.30 -25.78
CA LEU A 345 8.11 0.63 -27.05
C LEU A 345 8.16 1.61 -28.23
N VAL A 346 7.16 2.49 -28.35
CA VAL A 346 7.14 3.52 -29.41
C VAL A 346 8.32 4.50 -29.25
N SER A 347 8.61 4.93 -28.03
CA SER A 347 9.74 5.83 -27.73
C SER A 347 11.10 5.21 -28.11
N LEU A 348 11.31 3.93 -27.78
CA LEU A 348 12.52 3.20 -28.17
C LEU A 348 12.61 3.04 -29.70
N GLY A 349 11.49 2.83 -30.38
CA GLY A 349 11.44 2.77 -31.85
C GLY A 349 11.88 4.08 -32.52
N VAL A 350 11.38 5.23 -32.04
CA VAL A 350 11.80 6.55 -32.53
C VAL A 350 13.30 6.79 -32.26
N CYS A 351 13.78 6.38 -31.09
CA CYS A 351 15.18 6.45 -30.72
C CYS A 351 16.06 5.62 -31.68
N ALA A 352 15.65 4.39 -32.00
CA ALA A 352 16.37 3.51 -32.93
C ALA A 352 16.53 4.13 -34.34
N VAL A 353 15.49 4.78 -34.85
CA VAL A 353 15.55 5.50 -36.13
C VAL A 353 16.55 6.66 -36.06
N GLY A 354 16.54 7.42 -34.97
CA GLY A 354 17.48 8.51 -34.73
C GLY A 354 18.94 8.05 -34.69
N ILE A 355 19.22 6.95 -33.98
CA ILE A 355 20.56 6.33 -33.90
C ILE A 355 21.00 5.86 -35.29
N SER A 356 20.11 5.17 -36.02
CA SER A 356 20.40 4.66 -37.36
C SER A 356 20.80 5.78 -38.31
N ASN A 357 20.05 6.90 -38.29
CA ASN A 357 20.34 8.06 -39.13
C ASN A 357 21.68 8.72 -38.78
N ALA A 358 21.98 8.90 -37.48
CA ALA A 358 23.25 9.43 -37.04
C ALA A 358 24.44 8.52 -37.45
N MET A 359 24.24 7.21 -37.39
CA MET A 359 25.24 6.23 -37.82
C MET A 359 25.44 6.23 -39.33
N LEU A 360 24.38 6.33 -40.14
CA LEU A 360 24.50 6.49 -41.60
C LEU A 360 25.36 7.70 -41.97
N MET A 361 25.18 8.82 -41.26
CA MET A 361 26.01 10.00 -41.44
C MET A 361 27.47 9.77 -41.02
N SER A 362 27.72 8.97 -39.99
CA SER A 362 29.10 8.59 -39.58
C SER A 362 29.81 7.77 -40.67
N VAL A 363 29.06 6.88 -41.34
CA VAL A 363 29.57 6.03 -42.42
C VAL A 363 29.98 6.87 -43.62
N THR A 364 29.17 7.86 -44.01
CA THR A 364 29.49 8.72 -45.16
C THR A 364 30.68 9.65 -44.89
N GLU A 365 30.84 10.15 -43.67
CA GLU A 365 32.01 10.97 -43.30
C GLU A 365 33.31 10.18 -43.27
N ARG A 366 33.26 8.94 -42.79
CA ARG A 366 34.43 8.05 -42.72
C ARG A 366 34.65 7.24 -43.99
N PHE A 367 33.96 7.56 -45.09
CA PHE A 367 34.00 6.78 -46.33
C PHE A 367 35.44 6.53 -46.82
N ARG A 368 36.28 7.58 -46.86
CA ARG A 368 37.70 7.46 -47.26
C ARG A 368 38.52 6.62 -46.27
N GLU A 369 38.29 6.75 -44.96
CA GLU A 369 38.97 5.96 -43.93
C GLU A 369 38.60 4.47 -44.01
N ILE A 370 37.32 4.15 -44.27
CA ILE A 370 36.85 2.78 -44.46
C ILE A 370 37.48 2.17 -45.71
N ALA A 371 37.55 2.94 -46.80
CA ALA A 371 38.17 2.49 -48.06
C ALA A 371 39.67 2.21 -47.90
N THR A 372 40.42 3.06 -47.19
CA THR A 372 41.84 2.81 -46.93
C THR A 372 42.04 1.55 -46.08
N LEU A 373 41.23 1.33 -45.04
CA LEU A 373 41.27 0.11 -44.24
C LEU A 373 41.01 -1.15 -45.10
N LYS A 374 40.03 -1.10 -46.00
CA LYS A 374 39.77 -2.21 -46.93
C LYS A 374 40.93 -2.47 -47.89
N CYS A 375 41.56 -1.43 -48.42
CA CYS A 375 42.75 -1.56 -49.26
C CYS A 375 43.94 -2.18 -48.51
N LEU A 376 44.02 -1.97 -47.19
CA LEU A 376 45.01 -2.59 -46.30
C LEU A 376 44.65 -4.04 -45.90
N GLY A 377 43.52 -4.57 -46.37
CA GLY A 377 43.10 -5.95 -46.12
C GLY A 377 42.07 -6.14 -45.00
N ALA A 378 41.43 -5.08 -44.50
CA ALA A 378 40.36 -5.22 -43.52
C ALA A 378 39.15 -5.97 -44.12
N LEU A 379 38.69 -7.02 -43.42
CA LEU A 379 37.50 -7.79 -43.80
C LEU A 379 36.22 -6.98 -43.51
N ASP A 380 35.18 -7.21 -44.31
CA ASP A 380 33.86 -6.58 -44.12
C ASP A 380 33.31 -6.82 -42.69
N GLY A 381 33.54 -8.01 -42.13
CA GLY A 381 33.17 -8.34 -40.75
C GLY A 381 33.90 -7.51 -39.68
N SER A 382 35.16 -7.15 -39.91
CA SER A 382 35.94 -6.30 -38.99
C SER A 382 35.40 -4.86 -38.99
N ILE A 383 35.00 -4.35 -40.15
CA ILE A 383 34.41 -3.02 -40.29
C ILE A 383 33.03 -2.99 -39.63
N MET A 384 32.21 -4.03 -39.86
CA MET A 384 30.92 -4.16 -39.20
C MET A 384 31.06 -4.18 -37.67
N LEU A 385 31.99 -4.98 -37.13
CA LEU A 385 32.23 -5.05 -35.69
C LEU A 385 32.68 -3.71 -35.11
N MET A 386 33.53 -2.96 -35.81
CA MET A 386 34.00 -1.63 -35.39
C MET A 386 32.84 -0.65 -35.19
N PHE A 387 31.93 -0.56 -36.16
CA PHE A 387 30.78 0.33 -36.07
C PHE A 387 29.73 -0.14 -35.04
N VAL A 388 29.51 -1.45 -34.91
CA VAL A 388 28.64 -1.99 -33.86
C VAL A 388 29.21 -1.70 -32.47
N LEU A 389 30.53 -1.84 -32.28
CA LEU A 389 31.19 -1.48 -31.02
C LEU A 389 31.07 0.02 -30.72
N GLU A 390 31.23 0.87 -31.72
CA GLU A 390 31.00 2.32 -31.56
C GLU A 390 29.55 2.61 -31.12
N ALA A 391 28.57 1.96 -31.74
CA ALA A 391 27.17 2.07 -31.34
C ALA A 391 26.94 1.57 -29.90
N CYS A 392 27.53 0.45 -29.51
CA CYS A 392 27.47 -0.08 -28.14
C CYS A 392 28.06 0.91 -27.12
N LEU A 393 29.19 1.55 -27.43
CA LEU A 393 29.82 2.54 -26.54
C LEU A 393 28.96 3.80 -26.37
N LEU A 394 28.34 4.28 -27.45
CA LEU A 394 27.36 5.36 -27.38
C LEU A 394 26.10 4.95 -26.60
N GLY A 395 25.65 3.69 -26.79
CA GLY A 395 24.57 3.05 -26.04
C GLY A 395 24.86 2.95 -24.55
N LEU A 396 26.10 2.65 -24.17
CA LEU A 396 26.55 2.60 -22.79
C LEU A 396 26.56 4.00 -22.17
N ALA A 397 27.14 4.99 -22.86
CA ALA A 397 27.19 6.37 -22.38
C ALA A 397 25.78 6.97 -22.24
N GLY A 398 24.93 6.81 -23.26
CA GLY A 398 23.54 7.23 -23.23
C GLY A 398 22.70 6.46 -22.21
N GLY A 399 22.94 5.16 -22.08
CA GLY A 399 22.28 4.30 -21.09
C GLY A 399 22.58 4.71 -19.66
N LEU A 400 23.86 5.00 -19.34
CA LEU A 400 24.27 5.48 -18.02
C LEU A 400 23.67 6.86 -17.71
N ALA A 401 23.79 7.81 -18.64
CA ALA A 401 23.24 9.15 -18.48
C ALA A 401 21.70 9.12 -18.34
N GLY A 402 21.03 8.32 -19.19
CA GLY A 402 19.58 8.14 -19.15
C GLY A 402 19.11 7.45 -17.88
N SER A 403 19.79 6.40 -17.43
CA SER A 403 19.47 5.71 -16.18
C SER A 403 19.58 6.65 -14.98
N LEU A 404 20.61 7.51 -14.94
CA LEU A 404 20.78 8.50 -13.89
C LEU A 404 19.67 9.56 -13.91
N LEU A 405 19.41 10.16 -15.08
CA LEU A 405 18.37 11.19 -15.23
C LEU A 405 16.97 10.65 -14.94
N GLY A 406 16.64 9.47 -15.47
CA GLY A 406 15.36 8.81 -15.22
C GLY A 406 15.18 8.42 -13.76
N SER A 407 16.26 8.01 -13.08
CA SER A 407 16.23 7.77 -11.63
C SER A 407 15.98 9.04 -10.84
N LEU A 408 16.64 10.14 -11.18
CA LEU A 408 16.48 11.42 -10.48
C LEU A 408 15.04 11.96 -10.62
N ILE A 409 14.50 11.93 -11.84
CA ILE A 409 13.12 12.36 -12.13
C ILE A 409 12.13 11.43 -11.41
N GLY A 410 12.32 10.11 -11.52
CA GLY A 410 11.46 9.12 -10.88
C GLY A 410 11.46 9.29 -9.36
N PHE A 411 12.63 9.39 -8.74
CA PHE A 411 12.77 9.56 -7.30
C PHE A 411 12.15 10.87 -6.81
N GLY A 412 12.38 11.99 -7.50
CA GLY A 412 11.77 13.27 -7.17
C GLY A 412 10.25 13.23 -7.20
N ARG A 413 9.65 12.55 -8.19
CA ARG A 413 8.20 12.37 -8.25
C ARG A 413 7.68 11.45 -7.14
N MET A 414 8.40 10.36 -6.84
CA MET A 414 8.00 9.44 -5.76
C MET A 414 8.08 10.09 -4.38
N LEU A 415 9.07 10.97 -4.16
CA LEU A 415 9.16 11.79 -2.94
C LEU A 415 7.92 12.68 -2.78
N GLY A 416 7.44 13.30 -3.86
CA GLY A 416 6.22 14.12 -3.83
C GLY A 416 4.95 13.32 -3.52
N VAL A 417 4.87 12.05 -3.93
CA VAL A 417 3.69 11.19 -3.72
C VAL A 417 3.70 10.48 -2.37
N PHE A 418 4.85 9.92 -1.96
CA PHE A 418 4.96 9.07 -0.77
C PHE A 418 5.66 9.76 0.41
N GLY A 419 6.31 10.91 0.21
CA GLY A 419 6.97 11.66 1.27
C GLY A 419 7.95 10.81 2.07
N GLY A 420 7.87 10.90 3.41
CA GLY A 420 8.71 10.15 4.33
C GLY A 420 8.53 8.62 4.29
N LEU A 421 7.42 8.10 3.74
CA LEU A 421 7.24 6.64 3.58
C LEU A 421 8.25 6.05 2.60
N LEU A 422 8.68 6.82 1.61
CA LEU A 422 9.65 6.36 0.63
C LEU A 422 10.98 6.04 1.31
N ALA A 423 11.41 6.88 2.26
CA ALA A 423 12.66 6.69 2.99
C ALA A 423 12.63 5.44 3.90
N ALA A 424 11.46 5.11 4.46
CA ALA A 424 11.31 3.96 5.35
C ALA A 424 11.32 2.61 4.62
N GLY A 425 11.13 2.57 3.29
CA GLY A 425 10.91 1.35 2.53
C GLY A 425 11.51 1.33 1.13
N PHE A 426 12.53 2.15 0.86
CA PHE A 426 13.09 2.27 -0.49
C PHE A 426 13.71 0.95 -0.97
N PRO A 427 13.25 0.38 -2.09
CA PRO A 427 13.70 -0.94 -2.57
C PRO A 427 15.03 -0.84 -3.34
N PHE A 428 16.12 -0.57 -2.63
CA PHE A 428 17.43 -0.28 -3.23
C PHE A 428 17.91 -1.37 -4.20
N THR A 429 17.77 -2.65 -3.84
CA THR A 429 18.18 -3.78 -4.70
C THR A 429 17.40 -3.83 -6.01
N ALA A 430 16.07 -3.65 -5.95
CA ALA A 430 15.23 -3.66 -7.15
C ALA A 430 15.48 -2.43 -8.03
N TRP A 431 15.78 -1.27 -7.42
CA TRP A 431 16.20 -0.07 -8.12
C TRP A 431 17.53 -0.26 -8.85
N LEU A 432 18.53 -0.86 -8.21
CA LEU A 432 19.82 -1.18 -8.86
C LEU A 432 19.65 -2.13 -10.05
N VAL A 433 18.80 -3.15 -9.92
CA VAL A 433 18.46 -4.06 -11.04
C VAL A 433 17.78 -3.29 -12.18
N ALA A 434 16.87 -2.37 -11.88
CA ALA A 434 16.24 -1.52 -12.88
C ALA A 434 17.25 -0.61 -13.60
N CYS A 435 18.21 -0.02 -12.88
CA CYS A 435 19.31 0.74 -13.49
C CYS A 435 20.13 -0.13 -14.45
N GLY A 436 20.51 -1.35 -14.02
CA GLY A 436 21.25 -2.29 -14.87
C GLY A 436 20.48 -2.67 -16.15
N LEU A 437 19.18 -2.95 -16.03
CA LEU A 437 18.31 -3.23 -17.17
C LEU A 437 18.16 -2.02 -18.10
N ALA A 438 18.09 -0.80 -17.55
CA ALA A 438 17.99 0.41 -18.35
C ALA A 438 19.25 0.67 -19.18
N VAL A 439 20.43 0.52 -18.58
CA VAL A 439 21.72 0.62 -19.27
C VAL A 439 21.84 -0.46 -20.35
N LEU A 440 21.51 -1.71 -20.00
CA LEU A 440 21.55 -2.83 -20.94
C LEU A 440 20.63 -2.59 -22.14
N ALA A 441 19.41 -2.10 -21.91
CA ALA A 441 18.48 -1.76 -22.97
C ALA A 441 19.03 -0.66 -23.89
N GLY A 442 19.70 0.36 -23.35
CA GLY A 442 20.38 1.39 -24.14
C GLY A 442 21.48 0.82 -25.04
N VAL A 443 22.32 -0.08 -24.51
CA VAL A 443 23.36 -0.77 -25.27
C VAL A 443 22.76 -1.64 -26.38
N VAL A 444 21.77 -2.48 -26.04
CA VAL A 444 21.10 -3.37 -26.99
C VAL A 444 20.38 -2.57 -28.08
N LEU A 445 19.68 -1.50 -27.72
CA LEU A 445 18.99 -0.63 -28.68
C LEU A 445 19.98 0.00 -29.66
N ALA A 446 21.09 0.55 -29.15
CA ALA A 446 22.11 1.16 -30.00
C ALA A 446 22.80 0.13 -30.90
N ALA A 447 23.11 -1.06 -30.39
CA ALA A 447 23.66 -2.16 -31.17
C ALA A 447 22.72 -2.55 -32.32
N LEU A 448 21.44 -2.79 -32.03
CA LEU A 448 20.42 -3.18 -33.01
C LEU A 448 20.21 -2.10 -34.07
N ALA A 449 20.08 -0.83 -33.66
CA ALA A 449 19.97 0.30 -34.57
C ALA A 449 21.23 0.50 -35.43
N GLY A 450 22.40 0.16 -34.88
CA GLY A 450 23.69 0.25 -35.56
C GLY A 450 23.94 -0.85 -36.60
N VAL A 451 23.22 -1.98 -36.58
CA VAL A 451 23.47 -3.11 -37.49
C VAL A 451 23.32 -2.70 -38.96
N TYR A 452 22.21 -2.03 -39.32
CA TYR A 452 21.95 -1.67 -40.71
C TYR A 452 22.99 -0.69 -41.28
N PRO A 453 23.32 0.44 -40.60
CA PRO A 453 24.41 1.32 -41.03
C PRO A 453 25.77 0.63 -41.08
N SER A 454 26.08 -0.24 -40.10
CA SER A 454 27.35 -0.97 -40.06
C SER A 454 27.50 -1.93 -41.24
N TYR A 455 26.40 -2.58 -41.64
CA TYR A 455 26.36 -3.44 -42.82
C TYR A 455 26.58 -2.63 -44.11
N LEU A 456 25.97 -1.45 -44.22
CA LEU A 456 26.22 -0.54 -45.34
C LEU A 456 27.69 -0.13 -45.40
N ALA A 457 28.28 0.26 -44.26
CA ALA A 457 29.69 0.62 -44.15
C ALA A 457 30.62 -0.52 -44.60
N ALA A 458 30.32 -1.73 -44.13
CA ALA A 458 31.04 -2.94 -44.47
C ALA A 458 30.94 -3.30 -45.95
N ARG A 459 29.97 -2.81 -46.72
CA ARG A 459 29.81 -3.13 -48.15
C ARG A 459 30.26 -2.03 -49.11
N LEU A 460 30.85 -0.95 -48.61
CA LEU A 460 31.36 0.13 -49.44
C LEU A 460 32.51 -0.36 -50.35
N ALA A 461 32.46 0.01 -51.63
CA ALA A 461 33.48 -0.33 -52.62
C ALA A 461 34.68 0.63 -52.51
N PRO A 462 35.91 0.15 -52.26
CA PRO A 462 37.08 1.02 -52.07
C PRO A 462 37.39 1.91 -53.29
N MET A 463 37.09 1.40 -54.48
CA MET A 463 37.29 2.12 -55.75
C MET A 463 36.41 3.37 -55.87
N GLU A 464 35.21 3.37 -55.29
CA GLU A 464 34.32 4.53 -55.33
C GLU A 464 34.86 5.68 -54.47
N ALA A 465 35.49 5.38 -53.34
CA ALA A 465 36.12 6.39 -52.46
C ALA A 465 37.31 7.11 -53.10
N MET A 466 38.04 6.44 -53.99
CA MET A 466 39.17 7.02 -54.72
C MET A 466 38.76 7.76 -55.99
N ARG A 467 37.50 7.59 -56.45
CA ARG A 467 36.97 8.25 -57.66
C ARG A 467 36.31 9.60 -57.37
N ILE A 468 36.09 9.94 -56.10
CA ILE A 468 35.48 11.21 -55.69
C ILE A 468 36.53 12.32 -55.80
N GLU A 469 36.36 13.15 -56.83
CA GLU A 469 37.10 14.39 -57.12
C GLU A 469 37.17 15.35 -55.93
#